data_AF-A0A6H1WAS8-F1
#
_entry.id   AF-A0A6H1WAS8-F1
#
_cell.length_a   1.000
_cell.length_b   1.000
_cell.length_c   1.000
_cell.angle_alpha   90.00
_cell.angle_beta   90.00
_cell.angle_gamma   90.00
#
_symmetry.space_group_name_H-M   'P 1'
#
loop_
_entity.id
_entity.type
_entity.pdbx_description
1 polymer ?
#
loop_
_entity_poly.entity_id
_entity_poly.type
_entity_poly.pdbx_seq_one_letter_code
_entity_poly.pdbx_strand_id
1 'polypeptide(L)'
;MAVVGVLLAGLALTGCTAASSKPVEDYAGEPKGVEAPASSAGGAAWAVWMKDGDRFAIVLYGSSTCPPTVASVSVTASNQLKAMLEPAPGGVCTRDYVPHTTIFETPSGVTTTSDVTITLPDTTLTLPGLRG
;
A
#
# COMPACT_ATOMS: atom_id res chain seq x y z
N MET A 1 1.42 -38.41 -49.12
CA MET A 1 0.78 -38.55 -47.80
C MET A 1 1.82 -39.00 -46.79
N ALA A 2 2.41 -38.06 -46.04
CA ALA A 2 3.15 -38.32 -44.81
C ALA A 2 3.08 -37.02 -44.00
N VAL A 3 2.65 -37.15 -42.74
CA VAL A 3 2.16 -36.10 -41.86
C VAL A 3 3.12 -35.98 -40.67
N VAL A 4 3.16 -34.79 -40.04
CA VAL A 4 3.56 -34.50 -38.65
C VAL A 4 5.09 -34.45 -38.41
N GLY A 5 5.66 -33.48 -37.68
CA GLY A 5 5.03 -32.53 -36.76
C GLY A 5 5.89 -31.31 -36.48
N VAL A 6 5.20 -30.18 -36.33
CA VAL A 6 5.75 -28.94 -35.80
C VAL A 6 5.64 -29.03 -34.28
N LEU A 7 6.79 -29.20 -33.61
CA LEU A 7 6.91 -29.01 -32.17
C LEU A 7 6.87 -27.51 -31.89
N LEU A 8 5.71 -27.00 -31.47
CA LEU A 8 5.57 -25.68 -30.86
C LEU A 8 6.17 -25.75 -29.45
N ALA A 9 7.42 -25.29 -29.30
CA ALA A 9 8.02 -25.04 -28.00
C ALA A 9 7.28 -23.87 -27.33
N GLY A 10 6.45 -24.18 -26.33
CA GLY A 10 5.81 -23.18 -25.48
C GLY A 10 6.86 -22.47 -24.61
N LEU A 11 7.18 -21.22 -24.92
CA LEU A 11 7.90 -20.35 -24.00
C LEU A 11 6.97 -20.03 -22.81
N ALA A 12 7.17 -20.70 -21.68
CA ALA A 12 6.64 -20.26 -20.40
C ALA A 12 7.39 -18.99 -19.98
N LEU A 13 6.76 -17.82 -20.12
CA LEU A 13 7.22 -16.59 -19.50
C LEU A 13 6.97 -16.68 -17.99
N THR A 14 7.88 -17.29 -17.23
CA THR A 14 7.93 -17.10 -15.77
C THR A 14 8.54 -15.73 -15.49
N GLY A 15 7.76 -14.69 -15.78
CA GLY A 15 8.09 -13.34 -15.33
C GLY A 15 7.81 -13.25 -13.84
N CYS A 16 8.84 -13.07 -13.03
CA CYS A 16 8.68 -12.57 -11.66
C CYS A 16 8.15 -11.13 -11.75
N THR A 17 6.84 -10.97 -11.91
CA THR A 17 6.21 -9.67 -11.74
C THR A 17 6.24 -9.37 -10.26
N ALA A 18 6.97 -8.33 -9.85
CA ALA A 18 6.92 -7.85 -8.47
C ALA A 18 5.45 -7.61 -8.10
N ALA A 19 4.97 -8.28 -7.05
CA ALA A 19 3.57 -8.18 -6.65
C ALA A 19 3.27 -6.71 -6.30
N SER A 20 2.19 -6.18 -6.84
CA SER A 20 1.72 -4.82 -6.55
C SER A 20 0.24 -4.87 -6.28
N SER A 21 -0.23 -4.06 -5.33
CA SER A 21 -1.65 -3.87 -5.06
C SER A 21 -2.05 -2.41 -5.25
N LYS A 22 -3.30 -2.24 -5.67
CA LYS A 22 -4.00 -0.96 -5.77
C LYS A 22 -4.89 -0.78 -4.54
N PRO A 23 -5.28 0.46 -4.21
CA PRO A 23 -6.25 0.70 -3.15
C PRO A 23 -7.55 -0.06 -3.41
N VAL A 24 -8.09 -0.68 -2.37
CA VAL A 24 -9.44 -1.24 -2.37
C VAL A 24 -10.45 -0.30 -1.73
N GLU A 25 -10.01 0.58 -0.83
CA GLU A 25 -10.81 1.66 -0.26
C GLU A 25 -9.94 2.90 -0.12
N ASP A 26 -10.56 4.07 -0.30
CA ASP A 26 -9.91 5.38 -0.16
C ASP A 26 -10.96 6.36 0.35
N TYR A 27 -10.69 6.99 1.49
CA TYR A 27 -11.65 7.91 2.13
C TYR A 27 -11.00 8.89 3.11
N ALA A 28 -11.64 10.05 3.25
CA ALA A 28 -11.26 11.05 4.25
C ALA A 28 -11.57 10.56 5.67
N GLY A 29 -10.68 10.87 6.61
CA GLY A 29 -10.80 10.50 8.02
C GLY A 29 -9.81 9.42 8.47
N GLU A 30 -9.86 9.13 9.76
CA GLU A 30 -9.13 8.03 10.40
C GLU A 30 -9.69 6.65 9.97
N PRO A 31 -8.86 5.59 9.97
CA PRO A 31 -9.30 4.25 9.63
C PRO A 31 -10.37 3.75 10.62
N LYS A 32 -11.46 3.19 10.09
CA LYS A 32 -12.57 2.69 10.92
C LYS A 32 -12.12 1.51 11.80
N GLY A 33 -12.44 1.58 13.08
CA GLY A 33 -12.19 0.49 14.04
C GLY A 33 -10.73 0.34 14.47
N VAL A 34 -9.89 1.33 14.17
CA VAL A 34 -8.50 1.38 14.59
C VAL A 34 -8.24 2.70 15.32
N GLU A 35 -7.57 2.62 16.47
CA GLU A 35 -7.12 3.81 17.20
C GLU A 35 -5.81 4.32 16.57
N ALA A 36 -5.71 5.63 16.37
CA ALA A 36 -4.50 6.25 15.86
C ALA A 36 -3.33 6.03 16.86
N PRO A 37 -2.15 5.58 16.40
CA PRO A 37 -1.01 5.35 17.27
C PRO A 37 -0.44 6.67 17.76
N ALA A 38 0.25 6.68 18.90
CA ALA A 38 0.93 7.88 19.41
C ALA A 38 1.93 8.48 18.40
N SER A 39 2.50 7.67 17.51
CA SER A 39 3.40 8.12 16.43
C SER A 39 2.71 9.00 15.38
N SER A 40 1.38 8.99 15.31
CA SER A 40 0.59 9.85 14.42
C SER A 40 0.38 11.27 14.97
N ALA A 41 0.77 11.52 16.23
CA ALA A 41 0.58 12.81 16.88
C ALA A 41 1.17 13.95 16.03
N GLY A 42 0.41 15.04 15.90
CA GLY A 42 0.79 16.16 15.04
C GLY A 42 0.56 15.93 13.54
N GLY A 43 -0.14 14.84 13.16
CA GLY A 43 -0.46 14.52 11.76
C GLY A 43 0.70 13.85 11.01
N ALA A 44 1.53 13.10 11.71
CA ALA A 44 2.54 12.27 11.07
C ALA A 44 1.87 11.08 10.38
N ALA A 45 2.32 10.75 9.18
CA ALA A 45 1.84 9.58 8.44
C ALA A 45 2.11 8.28 9.20
N TRP A 46 1.23 7.30 9.06
CA TRP A 46 1.34 6.01 9.72
C TRP A 46 0.61 4.91 8.95
N ALA A 47 0.86 3.65 9.33
CA ALA A 47 0.24 2.50 8.71
C ALA A 47 -0.16 1.47 9.77
N VAL A 48 -1.16 0.65 9.46
CA VAL A 48 -1.67 -0.36 10.39
C VAL A 48 -2.24 -1.57 9.66
N TRP A 49 -2.05 -2.74 10.26
CA TRP A 49 -2.69 -3.98 9.80
C TRP A 49 -4.19 -3.95 10.11
N MET A 50 -4.96 -4.57 9.23
CA MET A 50 -6.40 -4.74 9.35
C MET A 50 -6.76 -6.19 8.99
N LYS A 51 -7.90 -6.66 9.50
CA LYS A 51 -8.41 -8.01 9.20
C LYS A 51 -7.32 -9.08 9.35
N ASP A 52 -6.64 -9.08 10.50
CA ASP A 52 -5.59 -10.05 10.83
C ASP A 52 -4.43 -10.14 9.81
N GLY A 53 -4.16 -9.05 9.10
CA GLY A 53 -3.05 -8.95 8.14
C GLY A 53 -3.45 -9.17 6.69
N ASP A 54 -4.72 -9.51 6.41
CA ASP A 54 -5.24 -9.59 5.04
C ASP A 54 -5.22 -8.22 4.34
N ARG A 55 -5.34 -7.15 5.13
CA ARG A 55 -5.30 -5.77 4.65
C ARG A 55 -4.38 -4.92 5.51
N PHE A 56 -3.99 -3.79 4.97
CA PHE A 56 -3.42 -2.71 5.75
C PHE A 56 -3.89 -1.36 5.24
N ALA A 57 -3.91 -0.39 6.14
CA ALA A 57 -4.20 1.00 5.82
C ALA A 57 -2.91 1.82 5.89
N ILE A 58 -2.79 2.78 4.97
CA ILE A 58 -1.84 3.89 5.05
C ILE A 58 -2.66 5.15 5.31
N VAL A 59 -2.29 5.90 6.33
CA VAL A 59 -2.94 7.15 6.72
C VAL A 59 -1.98 8.29 6.48
N LEU A 60 -2.39 9.22 5.63
CA LEU A 60 -1.64 10.43 5.30
C LEU A 60 -2.45 11.66 5.75
N TYR A 61 -1.77 12.74 6.10
CA TYR A 61 -2.43 13.98 6.54
C TYR A 61 -2.23 15.09 5.51
N GLY A 62 -3.31 15.82 5.22
CA GLY A 62 -3.27 16.95 4.31
C GLY A 62 -4.56 17.75 4.28
N SER A 63 -4.68 18.59 3.26
CA SER A 63 -5.86 19.42 3.02
C SER A 63 -7.07 18.54 2.71
N SER A 64 -8.21 18.81 3.34
CA SER A 64 -9.46 18.06 3.11
C SER A 64 -9.92 18.12 1.65
N THR A 65 -9.60 19.20 0.93
CA THR A 65 -9.89 19.37 -0.50
C THR A 65 -8.75 18.96 -1.43
N CYS A 66 -7.59 18.64 -0.88
CA CYS A 66 -6.41 18.17 -1.63
C CYS A 66 -5.70 17.07 -0.83
N PRO A 67 -6.37 15.95 -0.54
CA PRO A 67 -5.77 14.95 0.32
C PRO A 67 -4.63 14.24 -0.41
N PRO A 68 -3.52 13.95 0.29
CA PRO A 68 -2.52 13.03 -0.22
C PRO A 68 -3.08 11.61 -0.20
N THR A 69 -3.00 10.90 -1.32
CA THR A 69 -3.44 9.51 -1.46
C THR A 69 -2.33 8.64 -2.04
N VAL A 70 -2.43 7.33 -1.81
CA VAL A 70 -1.45 6.36 -2.30
C VAL A 70 -2.03 5.64 -3.52
N ALA A 71 -1.38 5.77 -4.68
CA ALA A 71 -1.81 5.20 -5.95
C ALA A 71 -1.61 3.68 -6.02
N SER A 72 -0.50 3.20 -5.47
CA SER A 72 -0.16 1.79 -5.44
C SER A 72 0.90 1.47 -4.40
N VAL A 73 0.98 0.19 -4.06
CA VAL A 73 2.07 -0.39 -3.26
C VAL A 73 2.69 -1.54 -4.04
N SER A 74 4.00 -1.66 -4.00
CA SER A 74 4.76 -2.72 -4.68
C SER A 74 5.70 -3.40 -3.72
N VAL A 75 5.78 -4.72 -3.80
CA VAL A 75 6.69 -5.53 -2.98
C VAL A 75 8.09 -5.43 -3.54
N THR A 76 9.03 -4.94 -2.73
CA THR A 76 10.47 -4.92 -3.06
C THR A 76 11.24 -6.01 -2.35
N ALA A 77 10.75 -6.45 -1.18
CA ALA A 77 11.18 -7.65 -0.47
C ALA A 77 10.02 -8.16 0.41
N SER A 78 10.14 -9.34 1.01
CA SER A 78 9.07 -9.91 1.83
C SER A 78 8.63 -9.01 2.98
N ASN A 79 9.54 -8.20 3.54
CA ASN A 79 9.25 -7.22 4.59
C ASN A 79 9.42 -5.77 4.13
N GLN A 80 9.45 -5.52 2.82
CA GLN A 80 9.63 -4.17 2.27
C GLN A 80 8.63 -3.89 1.15
N LEU A 81 7.89 -2.81 1.35
CA LEU A 81 6.94 -2.26 0.41
C LEU A 81 7.41 -0.88 -0.04
N LYS A 82 7.20 -0.57 -1.31
CA LYS A 82 7.32 0.78 -1.85
C LYS A 82 5.94 1.29 -2.18
N ALA A 83 5.53 2.37 -1.53
CA ALA A 83 4.28 3.07 -1.81
C ALA A 83 4.52 4.22 -2.78
N MET A 84 3.67 4.33 -3.79
CA MET A 84 3.67 5.42 -4.76
C MET A 84 2.52 6.36 -4.46
N LEU A 85 2.81 7.65 -4.26
CA LEU A 85 1.78 8.66 -4.08
C LEU A 85 1.09 8.98 -5.41
N GLU A 86 -0.21 9.27 -5.34
CA GLU A 86 -0.92 9.90 -6.46
C GLU A 86 -0.40 11.34 -6.63
N PRO A 87 -0.32 11.88 -7.86
CA PRO A 87 -0.03 13.28 -8.06
C PRO A 87 -0.98 14.16 -7.27
N ALA A 88 -0.44 15.22 -6.65
CA ALA A 88 -1.25 16.14 -5.87
C ALA A 88 -2.40 16.70 -6.74
N PRO A 89 -3.64 16.67 -6.25
CA PRO A 89 -4.76 17.23 -6.98
C PRO A 89 -4.50 18.73 -7.18
N GLY A 90 -4.44 19.17 -8.44
CA GLY A 90 -4.26 20.58 -8.76
C GLY A 90 -5.44 21.43 -8.28
N GLY A 91 -5.21 22.71 -8.00
CA GLY A 91 -6.25 23.66 -7.64
C GLY A 91 -6.00 24.38 -6.32
N VAL A 92 -7.06 24.98 -5.77
CA VAL A 92 -7.00 25.71 -4.49
C VAL A 92 -7.27 24.74 -3.36
N CYS A 93 -6.26 24.51 -2.52
CA CYS A 93 -6.39 23.67 -1.34
C CYS A 93 -6.89 24.48 -0.15
N THR A 94 -7.67 23.83 0.71
CA THR A 94 -8.06 24.36 2.02
C THR A 94 -6.87 24.32 2.97
N ARG A 95 -6.95 25.05 4.08
CA ARG A 95 -5.88 25.11 5.09
C ARG A 95 -6.04 24.10 6.21
N ASP A 96 -6.93 23.12 6.01
CA ASP A 96 -7.16 22.07 7.00
C ASP A 96 -6.01 21.05 6.94
N TYR A 97 -5.77 20.38 8.07
CA TYR A 97 -4.81 19.29 8.14
C TYR A 97 -5.48 18.10 8.81
N VAL A 98 -6.04 17.23 7.97
CA VAL A 98 -6.90 16.12 8.38
C VAL A 98 -6.37 14.80 7.82
N PRO A 99 -6.67 13.68 8.49
CA PRO A 99 -6.28 12.35 8.01
C PRO A 99 -7.06 11.96 6.76
N HIS A 100 -6.41 11.20 5.90
CA HIS A 100 -7.01 10.46 4.79
C HIS A 100 -6.46 9.04 4.80
N THR A 101 -7.37 8.08 4.70
CA THR A 101 -7.06 6.66 4.80
C THR A 101 -7.14 6.01 3.43
N THR A 102 -6.08 5.32 3.03
CA THR A 102 -6.05 4.47 1.83
C THR A 102 -5.77 3.02 2.26
N ILE A 103 -6.66 2.09 1.89
CA ILE A 103 -6.60 0.68 2.29
C ILE A 103 -6.20 -0.19 1.11
N PHE A 104 -5.32 -1.16 1.37
CA PHE A 104 -4.83 -2.13 0.40
C PHE A 104 -5.11 -3.54 0.88
N GLU A 105 -5.36 -4.45 -0.07
CA GLU A 105 -5.16 -5.88 0.19
C GLU A 105 -3.65 -6.14 0.27
N THR A 106 -3.26 -6.99 1.22
CA THR A 106 -1.86 -7.36 1.42
C THR A 106 -1.36 -8.14 0.21
N PRO A 107 -0.35 -7.64 -0.53
CA PRO A 107 0.19 -8.35 -1.67
C PRO A 107 0.75 -9.72 -1.28
N SER A 108 0.63 -10.69 -2.18
CA SER A 108 1.28 -11.99 -2.01
C SER A 108 2.79 -11.84 -1.81
N GLY A 109 3.34 -12.59 -0.86
CA GLY A 109 4.78 -12.57 -0.56
C GLY A 109 5.19 -11.56 0.51
N VAL A 110 4.27 -10.76 1.03
CA VAL A 110 4.50 -9.90 2.20
C VAL A 110 4.36 -10.73 3.48
N THR A 111 5.32 -10.59 4.39
CA THR A 111 5.24 -11.17 5.73
C THR A 111 4.30 -10.37 6.62
N THR A 112 3.52 -11.04 7.46
CA THR A 112 2.70 -10.40 8.49
C THR A 112 3.22 -10.66 9.90
N THR A 113 4.18 -11.58 10.07
CA THR A 113 4.68 -12.02 11.39
C THR A 113 5.92 -11.26 11.85
N SER A 114 6.49 -10.40 10.99
CA SER A 114 7.64 -9.55 11.30
C SER A 114 7.37 -8.14 10.80
N ASP A 115 8.12 -7.16 11.31
CA ASP A 115 7.95 -5.77 10.93
C ASP A 115 8.13 -5.58 9.42
N VAL A 116 7.17 -4.90 8.80
CA VAL A 116 7.19 -4.53 7.38
C VAL A 116 7.43 -3.03 7.25
N THR A 117 8.41 -2.67 6.44
CA THR A 117 8.76 -1.29 6.13
C THR A 117 8.04 -0.85 4.86
N ILE A 118 7.32 0.28 4.92
CA ILE A 118 6.72 0.93 3.75
C ILE A 118 7.49 2.22 3.47
N THR A 119 8.15 2.29 2.32
CA THR A 119 8.86 3.49 1.87
C THR A 119 7.94 4.36 1.02
N LEU A 120 7.71 5.58 1.47
CA LEU A 120 7.12 6.69 0.71
C LEU A 120 8.24 7.61 0.18
N PRO A 121 7.95 8.54 -0.74
CA PRO A 121 8.95 9.49 -1.22
C PRO A 121 9.64 10.31 -0.12
N ASP A 122 8.87 10.74 0.89
CA ASP A 122 9.35 11.68 1.90
C ASP A 122 9.53 11.05 3.30
N THR A 123 9.06 9.82 3.51
CA THR A 123 9.06 9.17 4.82
C THR A 123 9.01 7.64 4.71
N THR A 124 9.21 6.98 5.83
CA THR A 124 9.10 5.54 5.96
C THR A 124 8.14 5.20 7.09
N LEU A 125 7.22 4.28 6.84
CA LEU A 125 6.25 3.77 7.80
C LEU A 125 6.63 2.35 8.21
N THR A 126 6.24 1.97 9.41
CA THR A 126 6.44 0.61 9.92
C THR A 126 5.09 0.00 10.25
N LEU A 127 4.84 -1.17 9.68
CA LEU A 127 3.77 -2.08 10.08
C LEU A 127 4.38 -3.11 11.04
N PRO A 128 4.08 -3.06 12.35
CA PRO A 128 4.61 -4.03 13.29
C PRO A 128 4.15 -5.45 12.94
N GLY A 129 5.01 -6.44 13.13
CA GLY A 129 4.62 -7.84 12.95
C GLY A 129 3.45 -8.22 13.88
N LEU A 130 2.45 -8.90 13.32
CA LEU A 130 1.34 -9.49 14.08
C LEU A 130 1.91 -10.55 15.02
N ARG A 131 1.82 -10.29 16.32
CA ARG A 131 2.13 -11.27 17.36
C ARG A 131 0.84 -12.03 17.64
N GLY A 132 0.80 -13.29 17.19
CA GLY A 132 -0.29 -14.22 17.52
C GLY A 132 -0.30 -14.61 19.00
#